data_AF-A0A5E4LZ47-F1
#
_entry.id   AF-A0A5E4LZ47-F1
#
_cell.length_a   1.000
_cell.length_b   1.000
_cell.length_c   1.000
_cell.angle_alpha   90.00
_cell.angle_beta   90.00
_cell.angle_gamma   90.00
#
_symmetry.space_group_name_H-M   'P 1'
#
loop_
_entity.id
_entity.type
_entity.pdbx_description
1 polymer ?
#
loop_
_entity_poly.entity_id
_entity_poly.type
_entity_poly.pdbx_seq_one_letter_code
_entity_poly.pdbx_strand_id
1 'polypeptide(L)' 'MVKNQLPKKRIIPIEIDDHFRLFGKEPWEVEYLERCPICKSRIDEYGFCSCGSKGD' A
#
# COMPACT_ATOMS: atom_id res chain seq x y z
N MET A 1 -16.30 11.47 -11.47
CA MET A 1 -16.48 11.42 -10.00
C MET A 1 -15.29 12.14 -9.36
N VAL A 2 -15.55 13.22 -8.62
CA VAL A 2 -14.54 14.13 -8.07
C VAL A 2 -13.77 13.44 -6.95
N LYS A 3 -12.49 13.12 -7.15
CA LYS A 3 -11.58 12.78 -6.04
C LYS A 3 -10.95 14.09 -5.54
N ASN A 4 -11.66 14.78 -4.65
CA ASN A 4 -11.09 15.83 -3.81
C ASN A 4 -10.12 15.16 -2.82
N GLN A 5 -8.87 14.94 -3.22
CA GLN A 5 -7.79 14.71 -2.27
C GLN A 5 -7.09 16.04 -2.04
N LEU A 6 -7.26 16.60 -0.84
CA LEU A 6 -6.35 17.61 -0.31
C LEU A 6 -4.92 17.07 -0.48
N PRO A 7 -3.94 17.86 -0.94
CA PRO A 7 -2.57 17.40 -1.04
C PRO A 7 -2.13 17.01 0.37
N LYS A 8 -2.03 15.71 0.65
CA LYS A 8 -1.45 15.21 1.89
C LYS A 8 0.01 15.63 1.85
N LYS A 9 0.30 16.75 2.51
CA LYS A 9 1.62 17.35 2.49
C LYS A 9 2.58 16.36 3.11
N ARG A 10 3.57 15.93 2.33
CA ARG A 10 4.62 15.03 2.77
C ARG A 10 5.32 15.66 3.98
N ILE A 11 5.16 15.05 5.15
CA ILE A 11 5.76 15.52 6.42
C ILE A 11 7.13 14.88 6.68
N ILE A 12 7.42 13.76 6.01
CA ILE A 12 8.66 13.00 6.15
C ILE A 12 9.60 13.39 4.99
N PRO A 13 10.83 13.87 5.27
CA PRO A 13 11.83 14.10 4.23
C PRO A 13 12.13 12.83 3.43
N ILE A 14 12.35 12.99 2.12
CA ILE A 14 12.56 11.86 1.18
C ILE A 14 13.79 11.04 1.59
N GLU A 15 14.83 11.68 2.14
CA GLU A 15 16.08 10.99 2.51
C GLU A 15 15.90 9.95 3.62
N ILE A 16 14.84 10.08 4.44
CA ILE A 16 14.53 9.16 5.55
C ILE A 16 13.21 8.42 5.38
N ASP A 17 12.55 8.59 4.23
CA ASP A 17 11.29 7.91 3.91
C ASP A 17 11.58 6.54 3.29
N ASP A 18 11.82 5.56 4.15
CA ASP A 18 12.10 4.18 3.73
C ASP A 18 10.97 3.57 2.90
N HIS A 19 9.72 3.93 3.17
CA HIS A 19 8.60 3.42 2.39
C HIS A 19 8.68 3.93 0.96
N PHE A 20 8.81 5.24 0.77
CA PHE A 20 8.95 5.79 -0.58
C PHE A 20 10.24 5.33 -1.26
N ARG A 21 11.35 5.17 -0.52
CA ARG A 21 12.60 4.66 -1.06
C ARG A 21 12.48 3.23 -1.59
N LEU A 22 11.71 2.37 -0.91
CA LEU A 22 11.51 0.97 -1.30
C LEU A 22 10.45 0.80 -2.40
N PHE A 23 9.36 1.57 -2.33
CA PHE A 23 8.16 1.33 -3.14
C PHE A 23 7.88 2.43 -4.18
N GLY A 24 8.60 3.56 -4.15
CA GLY A 24 8.45 4.66 -5.09
C GLY A 24 7.14 5.44 -4.98
N LYS A 25 6.39 5.28 -3.88
CA LYS A 25 5.08 5.89 -3.63
C LYS A 25 4.87 6.15 -2.15
N GLU A 26 3.90 6.99 -1.82
CA GLU A 26 3.51 7.28 -0.44
C GLU A 26 2.67 6.14 0.17
N PRO A 27 2.68 5.94 1.50
CA PRO A 27 1.93 4.85 2.16
C PRO A 27 0.42 4.84 1.89
N TRP A 28 -0.17 6.00 1.58
CA TRP A 28 -1.60 6.12 1.26
C TRP A 28 -1.91 5.96 -0.23
N GLU A 29 -0.90 5.88 -1.08
CA GLU A 29 -1.03 5.55 -2.51
C GLU A 29 -0.99 4.03 -2.73
N VAL A 30 -0.67 3.25 -1.69
CA VAL A 30 -0.73 1.78 -1.75
C VAL A 30 -2.19 1.33 -1.90
N GLU A 31 -2.46 0.65 -3.00
CA GLU A 31 -3.75 0.01 -3.26
C GLU A 31 -3.74 -1.41 -2.68
N TYR A 32 -4.86 -1.78 -2.04
CA TYR A 32 -5.04 -3.11 -1.49
C TYR A 32 -6.28 -3.74 -2.14
N LEU A 33 -6.18 -5.03 -2.42
CA LEU A 33 -7.31 -5.86 -2.83
C LEU A 33 -8.11 -6.30 -1.60
N GLU A 34 -8.94 -7.33 -1.77
CA GLU A 34 -9.68 -7.96 -0.69
C GLU A 34 -8.76 -8.60 0.36
N ARG A 35 -9.34 -9.02 1.48
CA ARG A 35 -8.59 -9.72 2.52
C ARG A 35 -8.45 -11.18 2.15
N CYS A 36 -7.25 -11.72 2.33
CA CYS A 36 -6.98 -13.13 2.15
C CYS A 36 -7.97 -13.98 2.97
N PRO A 37 -8.65 -14.98 2.37
CA PRO A 37 -9.62 -15.80 3.08
C PRO A 37 -8.98 -16.64 4.20
N ILE A 38 -7.67 -16.93 4.09
CA ILE A 38 -6.89 -17.76 5.02
C ILE A 38 -6.40 -16.93 6.22
N CYS A 39 -5.55 -15.93 5.97
CA CYS A 39 -4.90 -15.18 7.06
C CYS A 39 -5.60 -13.86 7.42
N LYS A 40 -6.64 -13.46 6.68
CA LYS A 40 -7.41 -12.22 6.86
C LYS A 40 -6.58 -10.92 6.74
N SER A 41 -5.30 -11.01 6.37
CA SER A 41 -4.47 -9.86 5.97
C SER A 41 -4.95 -9.29 4.64
N ARG A 42 -4.66 -8.00 4.42
CA ARG A 42 -4.90 -7.36 3.12
C ARG A 42 -3.98 -7.98 2.07
N ILE A 43 -4.53 -8.21 0.88
CA ILE A 43 -3.73 -8.59 -0.30
C ILE A 43 -3.21 -7.29 -0.93
N ASP A 44 -1.92 -7.24 -1.22
CA ASP A 44 -1.30 -6.10 -1.92
C ASP A 44 -1.66 -6.06 -3.40
N GLU A 45 -1.27 -4.98 -4.09
CA GLU A 45 -1.51 -4.79 -5.52
C GLU A 45 -0.87 -5.85 -6.44
N TYR A 46 0.07 -6.64 -5.92
CA TYR A 46 0.72 -7.73 -6.65
C TYR A 46 0.07 -9.10 -6.36
N GLY A 47 -0.99 -9.13 -5.55
CA GLY A 47 -1.73 -10.35 -5.22
C GLY A 47 -1.14 -11.14 -4.05
N PHE A 48 -0.26 -10.54 -3.24
CA PHE A 48 0.38 -11.24 -2.12
C PHE A 48 -0.24 -10.85 -0.77
N CYS A 49 -0.41 -11.86 0.09
CA CYS A 49 -0.77 -11.72 1.51
C CYS A 49 0.46 -11.91 2.41
N SER A 50 0.33 -11.54 3.69
CA SER A 50 1.32 -11.88 4.75
C SER A 50 1.55 -13.39 4.95
N CYS A 51 0.69 -14.23 4.38
CA CYS A 51 0.75 -15.68 4.49
C CYS A 51 1.60 -16.36 3.40
N GLY A 52 2.05 -15.62 2.39
CA GLY A 52 2.86 -16.17 1.29
C GLY A 52 2.10 -17.07 0.32
N SER A 53 0.88 -17.50 0.64
CA SER A 53 -0.06 -18.04 -0.33
C SER A 53 -0.43 -16.91 -1.28
N LYS A 54 0.10 -16.93 -2.52
CA LYS A 54 -0.51 -16.15 -3.60
C LYS A 54 -2.01 -16.40 -3.52
N GLY A 55 -2.83 -15.35 -3.59
CA GLY A 55 -4.27 -15.53 -3.72
C GLY A 55 -4.51 -16.37 -4.97
N ASP A 56 -4.77 -17.66 -4.77
CA ASP A 56 -5.23 -18.60 -5.79
C ASP A 56 -6.71 -18.32 -6.08
#